data_AF-A0A535WQQ1-F1
#
_entry.id   AF-A0A535WQQ1-F1
#
_cell.length_a   1.000
_cell.length_b   1.000
_cell.length_c   1.000
_cell.angle_alpha   90.00
_cell.angle_beta   90.00
_cell.angle_gamma   90.00
#
_symmetry.space_group_name_H-M   'P 1'
#
loop_
_entity.id
_entity.type
_entity.pdbx_description
1 polymer ?
#
loop_
_entity_poly.entity_id
_entity_poly.type
_entity_poly.pdbx_seq_one_letter_code
_entity_poly.pdbx_strand_id
1 'polypeptide(L)'
;GGRPGTVGEVSLNPDRSDGREMPSKFPYMKLHANDTIRTVSPSGGGYGDPFERDPARVLEDLRDGFIGAQAARSDYGVGVREAEAGVDGWVLDEAETARLRSRRPS
;
A
#
# COMPACT_ATOMS: atom_id res chain seq x y z
N GLY A 1 8.77 -6.07 2.36
CA GLY A 1 9.66 -5.00 2.87
C GLY A 1 10.96 -5.07 2.12
N GLY A 2 11.62 -3.96 1.79
CA GLY A 2 12.85 -3.93 0.97
C GLY A 2 12.78 -2.92 -0.18
N ARG A 3 11.58 -2.43 -0.51
CA ARG A 3 11.39 -1.37 -1.50
C ARG A 3 11.56 0.02 -0.87
N PRO A 4 12.01 1.01 -1.66
CA PRO A 4 12.03 2.40 -1.22
C PRO A 4 10.62 2.86 -0.83
N GLY A 5 10.56 3.78 0.12
CA GLY A 5 9.32 4.44 0.51
C GLY A 5 8.79 5.34 -0.61
N THR A 6 7.57 5.82 -0.46
CA THR A 6 6.99 6.79 -1.40
C THR A 6 7.30 8.21 -0.96
N VAL A 7 7.56 9.09 -1.92
CA VAL A 7 7.73 10.53 -1.64
C VAL A 7 6.38 11.16 -1.37
N GLY A 8 6.38 12.19 -0.53
CA GLY A 8 5.19 12.98 -0.31
C GLY A 8 4.89 13.89 -1.50
N GLU A 9 3.61 14.19 -1.70
CA GLU A 9 3.12 15.06 -2.77
C GLU A 9 2.10 16.02 -2.18
N VAL A 10 2.03 17.24 -2.73
CA VAL A 10 0.95 18.18 -2.44
C VAL A 10 0.37 18.69 -3.74
N SER A 11 -0.96 18.66 -3.87
CA SER A 11 -1.68 19.20 -5.02
C SER A 11 -2.85 20.08 -4.56
N LEU A 12 -3.15 21.11 -5.36
CA LEU A 12 -4.33 21.94 -5.22
C LEU A 12 -5.32 21.57 -6.32
N ASN A 13 -6.56 21.34 -5.94
CA ASN A 13 -7.69 21.02 -6.82
C ASN A 13 -7.39 19.87 -7.80
N PRO A 14 -6.87 18.71 -7.33
CA PRO A 14 -6.39 17.64 -8.22
C PRO A 14 -7.47 17.09 -9.18
N ASP A 15 -8.74 17.18 -8.79
CA ASP A 15 -9.87 16.69 -9.60
C ASP A 15 -10.51 17.78 -10.48
N ARG A 16 -9.90 18.97 -10.58
CA ARG A 16 -10.39 20.09 -11.40
C ARG A 16 -9.45 20.36 -12.57
N SER A 17 -9.98 20.96 -13.63
CA SER A 17 -9.19 21.32 -14.82
C SER A 17 -8.10 22.37 -14.56
N ASP A 18 -8.22 23.16 -13.50
CA ASP A 18 -7.23 24.13 -13.04
C ASP A 18 -6.34 23.61 -11.89
N GLY A 19 -6.36 22.30 -11.64
CA GLY A 19 -5.52 21.64 -10.66
C GLY A 19 -4.03 21.78 -10.94
N ARG A 20 -3.22 21.84 -9.89
CA ARG A 20 -1.76 21.92 -10.00
C ARG A 20 -1.02 21.24 -8.86
N GLU A 21 0.17 20.73 -9.16
CA GLU A 21 1.13 20.34 -8.15
C GLU A 21 1.65 21.56 -7.38
N MET A 22 1.93 21.36 -6.10
CA MET A 22 2.41 22.40 -5.20
C MET A 22 3.79 22.01 -4.65
N PRO A 23 4.65 22.99 -4.34
CA PRO A 23 5.90 22.72 -3.65
C PRO A 23 5.63 22.17 -2.24
N SER A 24 6.62 21.53 -1.64
CA SER A 24 6.50 20.97 -0.29
C SER A 24 6.30 22.01 0.83
N LYS A 25 6.53 23.30 0.54
CA LYS A 25 6.28 24.43 1.44
C LYS A 25 5.73 25.63 0.68
N PHE A 26 4.62 26.19 1.15
CA PHE A 26 3.98 27.39 0.58
C PHE A 26 3.37 28.27 1.68
N PRO A 27 4.17 29.11 2.35
CA PRO A 27 3.64 29.95 3.42
C PRO A 27 2.68 31.01 2.87
N TYR A 28 1.62 31.30 3.62
CA TYR A 28 0.67 32.40 3.37
C TYR A 28 -0.08 32.37 2.02
N MET A 29 -0.21 31.20 1.39
CA MET A 29 -1.05 31.07 0.21
C MET A 29 -2.52 31.30 0.58
N LYS A 30 -3.19 32.17 -0.17
CA LYS A 30 -4.64 32.36 -0.04
C LYS A 30 -5.36 31.22 -0.75
N LEU A 31 -6.28 30.58 -0.04
CA LEU A 31 -7.25 29.64 -0.59
C LEU A 31 -8.60 30.33 -0.69
N HIS A 32 -9.40 29.91 -1.66
CA HIS A 32 -10.76 30.36 -1.85
C HIS A 32 -11.74 29.28 -1.41
N ALA A 33 -13.01 29.67 -1.23
CA ALA A 33 -14.06 28.70 -0.99
C ALA A 33 -14.10 27.67 -2.13
N ASN A 34 -14.23 26.40 -1.78
CA ASN A 34 -14.21 25.24 -2.68
C ASN A 34 -12.84 24.86 -3.27
N ASP A 35 -11.75 25.43 -2.78
CA ASP A 35 -10.43 24.87 -3.03
C ASP A 35 -10.20 23.60 -2.19
N THR A 36 -9.56 22.59 -2.79
CA THR A 36 -9.20 21.32 -2.14
C THR A 36 -7.68 21.15 -2.18
N ILE A 37 -7.05 21.00 -1.02
CA ILE A 37 -5.64 20.57 -0.95
C ILE A 37 -5.62 19.07 -0.69
N ARG A 38 -4.90 18.34 -1.55
CA ARG A 38 -4.55 16.94 -1.31
C ARG A 38 -3.08 16.86 -0.91
N THR A 39 -2.84 16.26 0.24
CA THR A 39 -1.50 15.96 0.73
C THR A 39 -1.34 14.45 0.82
N VAL A 40 -0.36 13.92 0.09
CA VAL A 40 0.07 12.54 0.21
C VAL A 40 1.29 12.53 1.11
N SER A 41 1.18 11.90 2.28
CA SER A 41 2.31 11.76 3.20
C SER A 41 3.34 10.77 2.65
N PRO A 42 4.64 11.04 2.81
CA PRO A 42 5.66 10.07 2.46
C PRO A 42 5.54 8.82 3.33
N SER A 43 5.92 7.67 2.79
CA SER A 43 6.07 6.42 3.55
C SER A 43 7.53 6.05 3.71
N GLY A 44 7.87 5.37 4.82
CA GLY A 44 9.21 4.82 5.01
C GLY A 44 9.47 3.63 4.08
N GLY A 45 10.73 3.41 3.69
CA GLY A 45 11.12 2.20 2.97
C GLY A 45 11.02 0.96 3.86
N GLY A 46 10.70 -0.19 3.25
CA GLY A 46 10.66 -1.45 4.00
C GLY A 46 12.07 -1.99 4.24
N TYR A 47 12.28 -2.66 5.38
CA TYR A 47 13.54 -3.35 5.69
C TYR A 47 13.47 -4.84 5.31
N GLY A 48 14.62 -5.42 4.96
CA GLY A 48 14.80 -6.86 4.70
C GLY A 48 14.26 -7.32 3.34
N ASP A 49 14.15 -8.64 3.18
CA ASP A 49 13.53 -9.30 2.03
C ASP A 49 12.01 -9.43 2.24
N PRO A 50 11.15 -9.01 1.29
CA PRO A 50 9.72 -9.16 1.46
C PRO A 50 9.26 -10.62 1.58
N PHE A 51 9.94 -11.55 0.91
CA PHE A 51 9.57 -12.96 0.85
C PHE A 51 9.96 -13.71 2.12
N GLU A 52 10.78 -13.11 2.99
CA GLU A 52 11.12 -13.65 4.31
C GLU A 52 10.19 -13.16 5.42
N ARG A 53 9.29 -12.19 5.15
CA ARG A 53 8.31 -11.73 6.14
C ARG A 53 7.36 -12.86 6.52
N ASP A 54 7.01 -12.94 7.80
CA ASP A 54 6.02 -13.91 8.30
C ASP A 54 4.67 -13.77 7.55
N PRO A 55 4.18 -14.83 6.88
CA PRO A 55 2.89 -14.81 6.20
C PRO A 55 1.71 -14.40 7.09
N ALA A 56 1.72 -14.73 8.38
CA ALA A 56 0.65 -14.34 9.30
C ALA A 56 0.60 -12.81 9.49
N ARG A 57 1.77 -12.17 9.60
CA ARG A 57 1.89 -10.70 9.67
C ARG A 57 1.42 -10.02 8.39
N VAL A 58 1.68 -10.63 7.23
CA VAL A 58 1.19 -10.12 5.94
C VAL A 58 -0.33 -10.25 5.82
N LEU A 59 -0.91 -11.33 6.36
CA LEU A 59 -2.36 -11.49 6.44
C LEU A 59 -3.01 -10.42 7.33
N GLU A 60 -2.39 -10.08 8.47
CA GLU A 60 -2.82 -8.96 9.31
C GLU A 60 -2.77 -7.64 8.54
N ASP A 61 -1.65 -7.33 7.87
CA ASP A 61 -1.50 -6.11 7.06
C ASP A 61 -2.58 -6.01 5.95
N LEU A 62 -3.02 -7.15 5.38
CA LEU A 62 -4.12 -7.23 4.41
C LEU A 62 -5.49 -6.99 5.07
N ARG A 63 -5.73 -7.58 6.23
CA ARG A 63 -6.99 -7.41 6.99
C ARG A 63 -7.15 -5.98 7.48
N ASP A 64 -6.06 -5.32 7.83
CA ASP A 64 -6.03 -3.91 8.25
C ASP A 64 -6.11 -2.93 7.08
N GLY A 65 -6.08 -3.43 5.83
CA GLY A 65 -6.17 -2.61 4.62
C GLY A 65 -4.91 -1.82 4.29
N PHE A 66 -3.77 -2.12 4.93
CA PHE A 66 -2.48 -1.52 4.60
C PHE A 66 -1.95 -1.99 3.25
N ILE A 67 -2.32 -3.20 2.84
CA ILE A 67 -2.00 -3.78 1.54
C ILE A 67 -3.24 -4.44 0.91
N GLY A 68 -3.25 -4.57 -0.41
CA GLY A 68 -4.26 -5.36 -1.12
C GLY A 68 -3.82 -6.81 -1.33
N ALA A 69 -4.77 -7.69 -1.69
CA ALA A 69 -4.51 -9.12 -1.92
C ALA A 69 -3.49 -9.36 -3.05
N GLN A 70 -3.48 -8.51 -4.09
CA GLN A 70 -2.47 -8.57 -5.14
C GLN A 70 -1.06 -8.31 -4.58
N ALA A 71 -0.89 -7.28 -3.74
CA ALA A 71 0.39 -6.95 -3.14
C ALA A 71 0.87 -8.05 -2.18
N ALA A 72 -0.03 -8.67 -1.41
CA ALA A 72 0.32 -9.84 -0.59
C ALA A 72 0.96 -10.96 -1.44
N ARG A 73 0.39 -11.26 -2.62
CA ARG A 73 0.90 -12.29 -3.53
C ARG A 73 2.18 -11.89 -4.26
N SER A 74 2.21 -10.72 -4.90
CA SER A 74 3.32 -10.31 -5.76
C SER A 74 4.54 -9.83 -4.98
N ASP A 75 4.31 -9.10 -3.90
CA ASP A 75 5.38 -8.40 -3.20
C ASP A 75 5.92 -9.22 -2.04
N TYR A 76 5.09 -10.03 -1.38
CA TYR A 76 5.48 -10.82 -0.21
C TYR A 76 5.47 -12.34 -0.45
N GLY A 77 5.01 -12.78 -1.62
CA GLY A 77 4.85 -14.21 -1.95
C GLY A 77 3.85 -14.91 -1.04
N VAL A 78 2.85 -14.21 -0.51
CA VAL A 78 1.87 -14.75 0.43
C VAL A 78 0.56 -15.01 -0.31
N GLY A 79 0.15 -16.27 -0.34
CA GLY A 79 -1.12 -16.71 -0.87
C GLY A 79 -2.25 -16.41 0.11
N VAL A 80 -3.34 -15.84 -0.38
CA VAL A 80 -4.51 -15.45 0.42
C VAL A 80 -5.77 -15.76 -0.36
N ARG A 81 -6.82 -16.16 0.35
CA ARG A 81 -8.15 -16.43 -0.21
C ARG A 81 -9.22 -15.82 0.68
N GLU A 82 -10.40 -15.60 0.12
CA GLU A 82 -11.56 -15.24 0.92
C GLU A 82 -11.89 -16.39 1.89
N ALA A 83 -12.29 -16.01 3.09
CA ALA A 83 -12.72 -16.96 4.08
C ALA A 83 -14.05 -17.63 3.67
N GLU A 84 -14.33 -18.80 4.23
CA GLU A 84 -15.59 -19.49 3.98
C GLU A 84 -16.78 -18.74 4.61
N ALA A 85 -17.98 -19.04 4.14
CA ALA A 85 -19.21 -18.42 4.62
C ALA A 85 -19.31 -18.47 6.15
N GLY A 86 -19.44 -17.30 6.79
CA GLY A 86 -19.49 -17.14 8.24
C GLY A 86 -18.20 -16.64 8.89
N VAL A 87 -17.13 -16.46 8.12
CA VAL A 87 -15.92 -15.76 8.55
C VAL A 87 -15.71 -14.56 7.62
N ASP A 88 -15.61 -13.35 8.19
CA ASP A 88 -15.36 -12.16 7.39
C ASP A 88 -13.86 -11.99 7.09
N GLY A 89 -13.55 -11.72 5.82
CA GLY A 89 -12.23 -11.28 5.38
C GLY A 89 -11.37 -12.38 4.75
N TRP A 90 -10.06 -12.25 4.92
CA TRP A 90 -9.04 -13.06 4.25
C TRP A 90 -8.49 -14.15 5.17
N VAL A 91 -8.12 -15.28 4.60
CA VAL A 91 -7.35 -16.34 5.27
C VAL A 91 -6.10 -16.71 4.46
N LEU A 92 -5.09 -17.22 5.16
CA LEU A 92 -3.85 -17.65 4.55
C LEU A 92 -4.07 -18.92 3.72
N ASP A 93 -3.48 -18.95 2.53
CA ASP A 93 -3.31 -20.17 1.74
C ASP A 93 -1.84 -20.61 1.82
N GLU A 94 -1.57 -21.59 2.67
CA GLU A 94 -0.21 -22.09 2.89
C GLU A 94 0.37 -22.76 1.63
N ALA A 95 -0.46 -23.46 0.86
CA ALA A 95 -0.03 -24.15 -0.34
C ALA A 95 0.34 -23.15 -1.45
N GLU A 96 -0.49 -22.12 -1.65
CA GLU A 96 -0.18 -21.03 -2.57
C GLU A 96 1.05 -20.25 -2.10
N THR A 97 1.18 -19.96 -0.80
CA THR A 97 2.35 -19.29 -0.23
C THR A 97 3.64 -20.06 -0.51
N ALA A 98 3.66 -21.37 -0.26
CA ALA A 98 4.82 -22.21 -0.56
C ALA A 98 5.16 -22.22 -2.07
N ARG A 99 4.13 -22.26 -2.93
CA ARG A 99 4.30 -22.19 -4.39
C ARG A 99 4.86 -20.84 -4.86
N LEU A 100 4.39 -19.73 -4.30
CA LEU A 100 4.85 -18.39 -4.65
C LEU A 100 6.29 -18.16 -4.19
N ARG A 101 6.64 -18.60 -2.97
CA ARG A 101 7.99 -18.43 -2.41
C ARG A 101 9.03 -19.37 -3.02
N SER A 102 8.64 -20.55 -3.49
CA SER A 102 9.54 -21.45 -4.23
C SER A 102 9.90 -20.95 -5.63
N ARG A 103 9.08 -20.05 -6.22
CA ARG A 103 9.29 -19.46 -7.55
C ARG A 103 9.94 -18.08 -7.49
N ARG A 104 10.69 -17.79 -6.43
CA ARG A 104 11.30 -16.49 -6.15
C ARG A 104 11.89 -15.88 -7.44
N PRO A 105 11.40 -14.72 -7.91
CA PRO A 105 12.01 -14.03 -9.03
C PRO A 105 13.44 -13.65 -8.62
N SER A 106 14.43 -14.02 -9.45
CA SER A 106 15.83 -13.64 -9.29
C SER A 106 16.01 -12.13 -9.40
#